data_AF-A0A966UL10-F1
#
_entry.id   AF-A0A966UL10-F1
#
_cell.length_a   1.000
_cell.length_b   1.000
_cell.length_c   1.000
_cell.angle_alpha   90.00
_cell.angle_beta   90.00
_cell.angle_gamma   90.00
#
_symmetry.space_group_name_H-M   'P 1'
#
loop_
_entity.id
_entity.type
_entity.pdbx_description
1 polymer ?
#
loop_
_entity_poly.entity_id
_entity_poly.type
_entity_poly.pdbx_seq_one_letter_code
_entity_poly.pdbx_strand_id
1 'polypeptide(L)' 'MKTPYYGMFSNRGNAKVQKVVDAARSERMKWRDVELMLYELSKDRKYPEAWDTAVRDAVYIELMETNGYALSGRIL' A
#
# COMPACT_ATOMS: atom_id res chain seq x y z
N MET A 1 -7.30 -3.01 -16.42
CA MET A 1 -6.12 -3.57 -15.73
C MET A 1 -6.59 -4.45 -14.59
N LYS A 2 -5.93 -5.60 -14.38
CA LYS A 2 -6.18 -6.47 -13.23
C LYS A 2 -5.48 -5.86 -12.01
N THR A 3 -6.15 -5.80 -10.87
CA THR A 3 -5.55 -5.34 -9.61
C THR A 3 -4.40 -6.27 -9.21
N PRO A 4 -3.21 -5.74 -8.86
CA PRO A 4 -2.12 -6.50 -8.26
C PRO A 4 -2.56 -7.24 -6.99
N TYR A 5 -1.84 -8.31 -6.66
CA TYR A 5 -2.07 -9.05 -5.43
C TYR A 5 -1.20 -8.47 -4.32
N TYR A 6 -1.84 -7.91 -3.30
CA TYR A 6 -1.23 -7.29 -2.14
C TYR A 6 -1.33 -8.16 -0.89
N GLY A 7 -1.67 -9.45 -0.97
CA GLY A 7 -1.84 -10.28 0.22
C GLY A 7 -3.20 -10.15 0.93
N MET A 8 -4.13 -9.36 0.38
CA MET A 8 -5.50 -9.28 0.93
C MET A 8 -6.29 -10.55 0.63
N PHE A 9 -7.20 -10.95 1.54
CA PHE A 9 -7.99 -12.19 1.43
C PHE A 9 -9.06 -12.17 0.34
N SER A 10 -9.30 -10.99 -0.26
CA SER A 10 -10.31 -10.84 -1.30
C SER A 10 -9.86 -9.89 -2.40
N ASN A 11 -10.44 -10.04 -3.59
CA ASN A 11 -10.24 -9.11 -4.70
C ASN A 11 -10.66 -7.69 -4.33
N ARG A 12 -11.71 -7.54 -3.51
CA ARG A 12 -12.18 -6.25 -3.01
C ARG A 12 -11.17 -5.60 -2.05
N GLY A 13 -10.54 -6.40 -1.18
CA GLY A 13 -9.45 -5.94 -0.33
C GLY A 13 -8.26 -5.46 -1.16
N ASN A 14 -7.81 -6.27 -2.13
CA ASN A 14 -6.72 -5.90 -3.03
C ASN A 14 -7.04 -4.60 -3.79
N ALA A 15 -8.28 -4.42 -4.24
CA ALA A 15 -8.72 -3.18 -4.90
C ALA A 15 -8.75 -1.97 -3.96
N LYS A 16 -8.94 -2.16 -2.65
CA LYS A 16 -8.83 -1.07 -1.66
C LYS A 16 -7.39 -0.67 -1.44
N VAL A 17 -6.48 -1.63 -1.31
CA VAL A 17 -5.04 -1.37 -1.20
C VAL A 17 -4.50 -0.69 -2.47
N GLN A 18 -4.95 -1.10 -3.66
CA GLN A 18 -4.60 -0.42 -4.91
C GLN A 18 -4.92 1.06 -4.88
N LYS A 19 -6.07 1.47 -4.31
CA LYS A 19 -6.43 2.89 -4.20
C LYS A 19 -5.48 3.67 -3.30
N VAL A 20 -4.92 3.02 -2.27
CA VAL A 20 -3.87 3.61 -1.43
C VAL A 20 -2.59 3.80 -2.24
N VAL A 21 -2.18 2.78 -3.01
CA VAL A 21 -1.02 2.86 -3.92
C VAL A 21 -1.19 3.96 -4.97
N ASP A 22 -2.35 4.05 -5.60
CA ASP A 22 -2.65 5.06 -6.61
C ASP A 22 -2.58 6.48 -6.01
N ALA A 23 -3.16 6.70 -4.83
CA ALA A 23 -3.10 7.97 -4.11
C ALA A 23 -1.66 8.31 -3.71
N ALA A 24 -0.91 7.34 -3.19
CA ALA A 24 0.48 7.50 -2.82
C ALA A 24 1.34 7.96 -4.00
N ARG A 25 1.10 7.39 -5.19
CA ARG A 25 1.77 7.78 -6.44
C ARG A 25 1.37 9.18 -6.88
N SER A 26 0.08 9.50 -6.93
CA SER A 26 -0.40 10.80 -7.42
C SER A 26 0.06 11.95 -6.53
N GLU A 27 0.12 11.72 -5.22
CA GLU A 27 0.45 12.76 -4.24
C GLU A 27 1.92 12.71 -3.79
N ARG A 28 2.72 11.77 -4.32
CA ARG A 28 4.12 11.53 -3.93
C ARG A 28 4.27 11.38 -2.41
N MET A 29 3.38 10.59 -1.82
CA MET A 29 3.34 10.36 -0.38
C MET A 29 4.62 9.69 0.11
N LYS A 30 4.96 9.97 1.38
CA LYS A 30 6.01 9.25 2.08
C LYS A 30 5.47 7.92 2.61
N TRP A 31 6.37 6.97 2.82
CA TRP A 31 6.01 5.66 3.36
C TRP A 31 5.19 5.73 4.65
N ARG A 32 5.55 6.61 5.59
CA ARG A 32 4.80 6.80 6.84
C ARG A 32 3.31 7.14 6.61
N ASP A 33 3.02 7.95 5.60
CA ASP A 33 1.64 8.35 5.29
C ASP A 33 0.87 7.17 4.67
N VAL A 34 1.54 6.38 3.82
CA VAL A 34 1.01 5.13 3.26
C VAL A 34 0.72 4.10 4.35
N GLU A 35 1.65 3.90 5.29
CA GLU A 35 1.44 3.02 6.44
C GLU A 35 0.23 3.46 7.27
N LEU A 36 0.10 4.76 7.53
CA LEU A 36 -1.07 5.26 8.27
C LEU A 36 -2.37 4.94 7.52
N MET A 37 -2.42 5.10 6.20
CA MET A 37 -3.60 4.76 5.41
C MET A 37 -3.94 3.27 5.46
N LEU A 38 -2.94 2.39 5.41
CA LEU A 38 -3.13 0.94 5.54
C LEU A 38 -3.62 0.56 6.94
N TYR A 39 -3.08 1.19 7.98
CA TYR A 39 -3.55 1.03 9.35
C TYR A 39 -4.99 1.53 9.55
N GLU A 40 -5.36 2.67 8.98
CA GLU A 40 -6.75 3.14 9.03
C GLU A 40 -7.70 2.20 8.26
N LEU A 41 -7.26 1.65 7.13
CA LEU A 41 -8.03 0.65 6.38
C LEU A 41 -8.26 -0.63 7.19
N SER A 42 -7.27 -1.07 7.97
CA SER A 42 -7.37 -2.29 8.78
C SER A 42 -8.36 -2.18 9.94
N LYS A 43 -8.77 -0.97 10.32
CA LYS A 43 -9.83 -0.76 11.32
C LYS A 43 -11.22 -1.12 10.78
N ASP A 44 -11.42 -1.14 9.47
CA ASP A 44 -12.63 -1.73 8.89
C ASP A 44 -12.53 -3.26 9.02
N ARG A 45 -13.47 -3.86 9.76
CA ARG A 45 -13.57 -5.31 9.97
C ARG A 45 -13.62 -6.13 8.68
N LYS A 46 -13.88 -5.51 7.54
CA LYS A 46 -13.85 -6.17 6.21
C LYS A 46 -12.46 -6.31 5.61
N TYR A 47 -11.49 -5.54 6.11
CA TYR A 47 -10.12 -5.49 5.60
C TYR A 47 -9.05 -5.53 6.71
N PRO A 48 -9.22 -6.31 7.80
CA PRO A 48 -8.29 -6.29 8.94
C PRO A 48 -6.86 -6.66 8.53
N GLU A 49 -6.69 -7.43 7.47
CA GLU A 49 -5.40 -7.86 6.94
C GLU A 49 -4.62 -6.72 6.26
N ALA A 50 -5.22 -5.56 6.02
CA ALA A 50 -4.53 -4.43 5.39
C ALA A 50 -3.27 -3.95 6.15
N TRP A 51 -3.14 -4.29 7.43
CA TRP A 51 -1.97 -3.97 8.25
C TRP A 51 -0.96 -5.12 8.36
N ASP A 52 -1.26 -6.29 7.80
CA ASP A 52 -0.35 -7.43 7.83
C ASP A 52 0.97 -7.08 7.13
N THR A 53 2.06 -7.65 7.65
CA THR A 53 3.40 -7.43 7.08
C THR A 53 3.44 -7.76 5.59
N ALA A 54 2.77 -8.83 5.15
CA ALA A 54 2.71 -9.21 3.74
C ALA A 54 2.05 -8.12 2.86
N VAL A 55 1.04 -7.41 3.37
CA VAL A 55 0.40 -6.30 2.64
C VAL A 55 1.32 -5.10 2.56
N ARG A 56 1.96 -4.74 3.68
CA ARG A 56 2.90 -3.61 3.73
C ARG A 56 4.10 -3.85 2.81
N ASP A 57 4.68 -5.04 2.83
CA ASP A 57 5.80 -5.41 1.95
C ASP A 57 5.39 -5.34 0.47
N ALA A 58 4.22 -5.88 0.11
CA ALA A 58 3.72 -5.83 -1.26
C ALA A 58 3.48 -4.40 -1.75
N VAL A 59 2.91 -3.53 -0.91
CA VAL A 59 2.69 -2.11 -1.23
C VAL A 59 4.03 -1.38 -1.37
N TYR A 60 4.98 -1.64 -0.47
CA TYR A 60 6.31 -1.05 -0.53
C TYR A 60 7.02 -1.44 -1.84
N ILE A 61 7.01 -2.72 -2.21
CA ILE A 61 7.58 -3.22 -3.46
C ILE A 61 6.93 -2.56 -4.67
N GLU A 62 5.60 -2.53 -4.73
CA GLU A 62 4.85 -1.92 -5.83
C GLU A 62 5.17 -0.42 -6.01
N LEU A 63 5.38 0.31 -4.91
CA LEU A 63 5.81 1.71 -4.96
C LEU A 63 7.29 1.83 -5.40
N MET A 64 8.17 0.95 -4.92
CA MET A 64 9.59 0.95 -5.23
C MET A 64 9.91 0.56 -6.68
N GLU A 65 9.31 -0.52 -7.19
CA GLU A 65 9.52 -1.05 -8.55
C GLU A 65 9.08 -0.06 -9.63
N THR A 66 8.13 0.82 -9.31
CA THR A 66 7.49 1.68 -10.32
C THR A 66 8.00 3.13 -10.30
N ASN A 67 8.58 3.62 -9.20
CA ASN A 67 8.83 5.07 -9.02
C ASN A 67 10.24 5.48 -8.59
N GLY A 68 11.22 4.57 -8.47
CA GLY A 68 12.57 4.97 -8.06
C GLY A 68 12.61 5.58 -6.65
N TYR A 69 11.71 5.17 -5.75
CA TYR A 69 11.71 5.58 -4.32
C TYR A 69 13.03 5.26 -3.61
N ALA A 70 13.84 4.34 -4.15
CA ALA A 70 15.22 4.10 -3.75
C ALA A 70 16.13 5.34 -3.85
N LEU A 71 15.77 6.37 -4.63
CA LEU A 71 16.62 7.53 -4.91
C LEU A 71 16.25 8.80 -4.10
N SER A 72 15.17 8.80 -3.32
CA SER A 72 14.77 9.99 -2.55
C SER A 72 15.23 10.00 -1.08
N GLY A 73 15.96 8.98 -0.62
CA GLY A 73 16.78 9.04 0.59
C GLY A 73 16.11 9.64 1.83
N ARG A 74 14.83 9.33 2.09
CA ARG A 74 14.19 9.65 3.39
C ARG A 74 13.72 8.39 4.08
N ILE A 75 14.72 7.54 4.34
CA ILE A 75 14.86 6.83 5.60
C ILE A 75 16.09 7.46 6.26
N LEU A 76 15.86 8.41 7.17
CA LEU A 76 16.78 8.71 8.26
C LEU A 76 16.08 8.23 9.53
#